data_AF-U9U235-F1
#
_entry.id   AF-U9U235-F1
#
_cell.length_a   1.000
_cell.length_b   1.000
_cell.length_c   1.000
_cell.angle_alpha   90.00
_cell.angle_beta   90.00
_cell.angle_gamma   90.00
#
_symmetry.space_group_name_H-M   'P 1'
#
loop_
_entity.id
_entity.type
_entity.pdbx_description
1 polymer ?
#
loop_
_entity_poly.entity_id
_entity_poly.type
_entity_poly.pdbx_seq_one_letter_code
_entity_poly.pdbx_strand_id
1 'polypeptide(L)'
;RRWQTWFPEVIHYYADADKTRIEIERLIKEGEWDNKEFIKMQEKLLEELQIKHNPIDNKVILEKLSALEKLEKLEKIDEKLEKLDKLETLEKSYCEKLDKLEKLDEIEKLLKEIQAK
;
A
#
# COMPACT_ATOMS: atom_id res chain seq x y z
N ARG A 1 49.95 -42.88 5.73
CA ARG A 1 50.54 -41.52 5.76
C ARG A 1 49.63 -40.65 4.92
N ARG A 2 48.91 -39.72 5.57
CA ARG A 2 47.87 -38.90 4.92
C ARG A 2 48.53 -37.71 4.21
N TRP A 3 47.95 -37.33 3.09
CA TRP A 3 48.49 -36.43 2.08
C TRP A 3 48.48 -34.97 2.58
N GLN A 4 49.53 -34.53 3.26
CA GLN A 4 49.68 -33.15 3.74
C GLN A 4 49.96 -32.13 2.63
N THR A 5 50.26 -32.57 1.41
CA THR A 5 50.76 -31.68 0.34
C THR A 5 49.68 -31.06 -0.54
N TRP A 6 48.41 -31.40 -0.37
CA TRP A 6 47.33 -30.98 -1.28
C TRP A 6 46.50 -29.78 -0.80
N PHE A 7 46.73 -29.29 0.42
CA PHE A 7 46.13 -28.05 0.92
C PHE A 7 47.22 -27.05 1.27
N PRO A 8 47.26 -25.86 0.64
CA PRO A 8 48.19 -24.81 1.05
C PRO A 8 47.86 -24.33 2.47
N GLU A 9 48.90 -24.05 3.27
CA GLU A 9 48.76 -23.54 4.64
C GLU A 9 48.06 -22.17 4.71
N VAL A 10 48.09 -21.41 3.61
CA VAL A 10 47.46 -20.10 3.49
C VAL A 10 46.66 -20.05 2.19
N ILE A 11 45.34 -19.89 2.31
CA ILE A 11 44.47 -19.58 1.17
C ILE A 11 44.33 -18.06 1.14
N HIS A 12 45.02 -17.41 0.21
CA HIS A 12 44.81 -15.99 -0.06
C HIS A 12 43.47 -15.83 -0.80
N TYR A 13 42.42 -15.53 -0.05
CA TYR A 13 41.18 -15.05 -0.65
C TYR A 13 41.42 -13.65 -1.21
N TYR A 14 41.66 -13.57 -2.51
CA TYR A 14 41.66 -12.29 -3.22
C TYR A 14 40.22 -11.82 -3.35
N ALA A 15 39.76 -11.05 -2.36
CA ALA A 15 38.53 -10.30 -2.46
C ALA A 15 38.83 -9.04 -3.29
N ASP A 16 38.35 -9.03 -4.52
CA ASP A 16 38.51 -7.90 -5.41
C ASP A 16 37.55 -6.78 -4.97
N ALA A 17 38.12 -5.74 -4.37
CA ALA A 17 37.36 -4.60 -3.84
C ALA A 17 36.52 -3.91 -4.94
N ASP A 18 36.98 -3.93 -6.19
CA ASP A 18 36.24 -3.33 -7.29
C ASP A 18 35.01 -4.17 -7.67
N LYS A 19 35.13 -5.50 -7.65
CA LYS A 19 33.97 -6.40 -7.84
C LYS A 19 32.95 -6.24 -6.73
N THR A 20 33.42 -6.15 -5.48
CA THR A 20 32.54 -5.89 -4.33
C THR A 20 31.81 -4.56 -4.47
N ARG A 21 32.49 -3.50 -4.94
CA ARG A 21 31.86 -2.20 -5.19
C ARG A 21 30.73 -2.31 -6.22
N ILE A 22 30.98 -2.97 -7.35
CA ILE A 22 29.99 -3.17 -8.43
C ILE A 22 28.76 -3.92 -7.92
N GLU A 23 28.97 -4.98 -7.14
CA GLU A 23 27.89 -5.80 -6.60
C GLU A 23 27.01 -5.03 -5.62
N ILE A 24 27.62 -4.26 -4.71
CA ILE A 24 26.90 -3.42 -3.74
C ILE A 24 26.08 -2.35 -4.47
N GLU A 25 26.64 -1.70 -5.49
CA GLU A 25 25.89 -0.74 -6.31
C GLU A 25 24.70 -1.38 -7.03
N ARG A 26 24.81 -2.64 -7.46
CA ARG A 26 23.69 -3.40 -8.04
C ARG A 26 22.60 -3.64 -6.99
N LEU A 27 22.96 -4.15 -5.81
CA LEU A 27 22.04 -4.42 -4.71
C LEU A 27 21.30 -3.16 -4.24
N ILE A 28 21.97 -2.00 -4.23
CA ILE A 28 21.35 -0.72 -3.92
C ILE A 28 20.31 -0.34 -4.98
N LYS A 29 20.62 -0.51 -6.28
CA LYS A 29 19.69 -0.23 -7.39
C LYS A 29 18.48 -1.16 -7.39
N GLU A 30 18.69 -2.43 -7.01
CA GLU A 30 17.65 -3.46 -6.91
C GLU A 30 16.83 -3.32 -5.61
N GLY A 31 17.28 -2.50 -4.65
CA GLY A 31 16.60 -2.30 -3.36
C GLY A 31 16.82 -3.45 -2.36
N GLU A 32 17.69 -4.41 -2.68
CA GLU A 32 18.01 -5.59 -1.85
C GLU A 32 19.09 -5.31 -0.80
N TRP A 33 19.72 -4.14 -0.86
CA TRP A 33 20.80 -3.76 0.06
C TRP A 33 20.33 -3.47 1.49
N ASP A 34 19.09 -3.05 1.70
CA ASP A 34 18.64 -2.53 3.01
C ASP A 34 18.33 -3.68 4.00
N ASN A 35 19.24 -3.92 4.95
CA ASN A 35 19.06 -4.90 6.02
C ASN A 35 18.98 -4.20 7.39
N LYS A 36 17.79 -4.29 8.01
CA LYS A 36 17.47 -3.65 9.30
C LYS A 36 18.35 -4.12 10.46
N GLU A 37 18.96 -5.30 10.39
CA GLU A 37 19.76 -5.85 11.48
C GLU A 37 21.21 -5.34 11.49
N PHE A 38 21.74 -4.89 10.34
CA PHE A 38 23.17 -4.60 10.19
C PHE A 38 23.50 -3.20 9.63
N ILE A 39 22.59 -2.22 9.82
CA ILE A 39 22.73 -0.85 9.31
C ILE A 39 24.12 -0.24 9.61
N LYS A 40 24.58 -0.32 10.86
CA LYS A 40 25.90 0.23 11.27
C LYS A 40 27.08 -0.42 10.53
N MET A 41 26.98 -1.72 10.23
CA MET A 41 28.04 -2.44 9.51
C MET A 41 28.02 -2.10 8.02
N GLN A 42 26.83 -1.92 7.45
CA GLN A 42 26.65 -1.48 6.07
C GLN A 42 27.17 -0.06 5.86
N GLU A 43 26.87 0.87 6.77
CA GLU A 43 27.39 2.24 6.74
C GLU A 43 28.92 2.26 6.77
N LYS A 44 29.53 1.50 7.69
CA LYS A 44 30.98 1.38 7.77
C LYS A 44 31.58 0.78 6.49
N LEU A 45 30.94 -0.23 5.90
CA LEU A 45 31.40 -0.84 4.67
C LEU A 45 31.35 0.12 3.47
N LEU A 46 30.28 0.92 3.37
CA LEU A 46 30.14 1.94 2.34
C LEU A 46 31.22 3.03 2.47
N GLU A 47 31.55 3.43 3.70
CA GLU A 47 32.62 4.39 4.00
C GLU A 47 34.00 3.84 3.58
N GLU A 48 34.33 2.60 3.97
CA GLU A 48 35.59 1.92 3.61
C GLU A 48 35.74 1.75 2.08
N LEU A 49 34.64 1.41 1.39
CA LEU A 49 34.64 1.24 -0.07
C LEU A 49 34.52 2.57 -0.85
N GLN A 50 34.40 3.70 -0.15
CA GLN A 50 34.22 5.04 -0.67
C GLN A 50 33.00 5.16 -1.62
N ILE A 51 31.96 4.38 -1.35
CA ILE A 51 30.72 4.38 -2.14
C ILE A 51 29.88 5.57 -1.68
N LYS A 52 29.58 6.49 -2.59
CA LYS A 52 28.64 7.59 -2.33
C LYS A 52 27.21 7.03 -2.30
N HIS A 53 26.76 6.67 -1.11
CA HIS A 53 25.38 6.26 -0.88
C HIS A 53 24.70 7.29 0.02
N ASN A 54 23.59 7.87 -0.46
CA ASN A 54 22.82 8.83 0.32
C ASN A 54 21.55 8.13 0.85
N PRO A 55 21.52 7.67 2.12
CA PRO A 55 20.40 6.88 2.66
C PRO A 55 19.08 7.67 2.76
N ILE A 56 19.15 8.98 2.55
CA ILE A 56 18.01 9.91 2.59
C ILE A 56 16.95 9.56 1.53
N ASP A 57 17.34 9.04 0.36
CA ASP A 57 16.38 8.75 -0.71
C ASP A 57 15.43 7.60 -0.35
N ASN A 58 15.91 6.53 0.29
CA ASN A 58 15.05 5.38 0.64
C ASN A 58 14.03 5.70 1.74
N LYS A 59 14.40 6.50 2.74
CA LYS A 59 13.47 6.91 3.80
C LYS A 59 12.34 7.78 3.25
N VAL A 60 12.67 8.73 2.38
CA VAL A 60 11.70 9.61 1.73
C VAL A 60 10.78 8.82 0.79
N ILE A 61 11.32 7.83 0.06
CA ILE A 61 10.52 6.95 -0.79
C ILE A 61 9.57 6.10 0.06
N LEU A 62 10.02 5.55 1.19
CA LEU A 62 9.19 4.75 2.10
C LEU A 62 8.05 5.58 2.71
N GLU A 63 8.34 6.80 3.15
CA GLU A 63 7.34 7.74 3.67
C GLU A 63 6.30 8.08 2.59
N LYS A 64 6.74 8.37 1.36
CA LYS A 64 5.86 8.62 0.21
C LYS A 64 4.99 7.41 -0.14
N LEU A 65 5.54 6.19 -0.13
CA LEU A 65 4.77 4.96 -0.37
C LEU A 65 3.68 4.77 0.69
N SER A 66 4.01 4.99 1.97
CA SER A 66 3.03 4.91 3.06
C SER A 66 1.92 5.95 2.95
N ALA A 67 2.22 7.13 2.40
CA ALA A 67 1.24 8.17 2.13
C ALA A 67 0.34 7.81 0.94
N LEU A 68 0.91 7.25 -0.14
CA LEU A 68 0.15 6.77 -1.30
C LEU A 68 -0.84 5.66 -0.93
N GLU A 69 -0.44 4.70 -0.09
CA GLU A 69 -1.34 3.64 0.39
C GLU A 69 -2.55 4.20 1.18
N LYS A 70 -2.35 5.29 1.92
CA LYS A 70 -3.44 5.98 2.64
C LYS A 70 -4.39 6.70 1.68
N LEU A 71 -3.87 7.30 0.62
CA LEU A 71 -4.68 7.98 -0.40
C LEU A 71 -5.56 6.98 -1.16
N GLU A 72 -5.04 5.81 -1.53
CA GLU A 72 -5.83 4.76 -2.19
C GLU A 72 -7.01 4.29 -1.31
N LYS A 73 -6.81 4.21 0.01
CA LYS A 73 -7.87 3.86 0.96
C LYS A 73 -8.95 4.94 1.05
N LEU A 74 -8.57 6.22 0.94
CA LEU A 74 -9.51 7.35 0.93
C LEU A 74 -10.36 7.37 -0.35
N GLU A 75 -9.75 7.12 -1.51
CA GLU A 75 -10.47 7.04 -2.79
C GLU A 75 -11.56 5.96 -2.77
N LYS A 76 -11.25 4.77 -2.22
CA LYS A 76 -12.24 3.69 -2.03
C LYS A 76 -13.38 4.05 -1.06
N ILE A 77 -13.17 4.99 -0.14
CA ILE A 77 -14.22 5.49 0.76
C ILE A 77 -15.10 6.49 0.02
N ASP A 78 -14.51 7.37 -0.78
CA ASP A 78 -15.23 8.40 -1.55
C ASP A 78 -16.20 7.76 -2.56
N GLU A 79 -15.76 6.73 -3.28
CA GLU A 79 -16.64 5.94 -4.16
C GLU A 79 -17.83 5.29 -3.44
N LYS A 80 -17.66 4.93 -2.16
CA LYS A 80 -18.74 4.34 -1.36
C LYS A 80 -19.72 5.41 -0.89
N LEU A 81 -19.23 6.61 -0.57
CA LEU A 81 -20.07 7.76 -0.20
C LEU A 81 -20.98 8.17 -1.35
N GLU A 82 -20.46 8.29 -2.58
CA GLU A 82 -21.30 8.60 -3.74
C GLU A 82 -22.43 7.58 -3.97
N LYS A 83 -22.16 6.29 -3.71
CA LYS A 83 -23.17 5.23 -3.82
C LYS A 83 -24.23 5.36 -2.74
N LEU A 84 -23.85 5.80 -1.53
CA LEU A 84 -24.76 6.02 -0.42
C LEU A 84 -25.70 7.20 -0.70
N ASP A 85 -25.19 8.31 -1.24
CA ASP A 85 -26.01 9.48 -1.61
C ASP A 85 -27.07 9.12 -2.67
N LYS A 86 -26.70 8.28 -3.65
CA LYS A 86 -27.63 7.76 -4.67
C LYS A 86 -28.74 6.90 -4.04
N LEU A 87 -28.42 6.15 -2.99
CA LEU A 87 -29.42 5.35 -2.27
C LEU A 87 -30.37 6.24 -1.45
N GLU A 88 -29.85 7.26 -0.78
CA GLU A 88 -30.65 8.20 0.03
C GLU A 88 -31.63 9.00 -0.84
N THR A 89 -31.20 9.45 -2.02
CA THR A 89 -32.10 10.14 -2.98
C THR A 89 -33.21 9.23 -3.50
N LEU A 90 -32.91 7.95 -3.72
CA LEU A 90 -33.89 6.95 -4.11
C LEU A 90 -34.90 6.67 -3.00
N GLU A 91 -34.42 6.52 -1.76
CA GLU A 91 -35.27 6.32 -0.57
C GLU A 91 -36.26 7.48 -0.39
N LYS A 92 -35.79 8.74 -0.47
CA LYS A 92 -36.66 9.92 -0.43
C LYS A 92 -37.76 9.86 -1.51
N SER A 93 -37.40 9.48 -2.73
CA SER A 93 -38.38 9.34 -3.83
C SER A 93 -39.42 8.24 -3.55
N TYR A 94 -39.03 7.13 -2.92
CA TYR A 94 -39.97 6.08 -2.55
C TYR A 94 -40.91 6.50 -1.43
N CYS A 95 -40.42 7.20 -0.39
CA CYS A 95 -41.26 7.74 0.68
C CYS A 95 -42.34 8.68 0.14
N GLU A 96 -41.98 9.62 -0.74
CA GLU A 96 -42.96 10.53 -1.34
C GLU A 96 -44.05 9.82 -2.16
N LYS A 97 -43.70 8.69 -2.79
CA LYS A 97 -44.67 7.86 -3.54
C LYS A 97 -45.60 7.11 -2.59
N LEU A 98 -45.10 6.61 -1.46
CA LEU A 98 -45.89 5.96 -0.43
C LEU A 98 -46.93 6.93 0.18
N ASP A 99 -46.52 8.14 0.53
CA ASP A 99 -47.44 9.16 1.08
C ASP A 99 -48.58 9.50 0.10
N LYS A 100 -48.29 9.50 -1.22
CA LYS A 100 -49.30 9.72 -2.25
C LYS A 100 -50.28 8.56 -2.35
N LEU A 101 -49.80 7.33 -2.13
CA LEU A 101 -50.63 6.12 -2.18
C LEU A 101 -51.58 6.04 -0.98
N GLU A 102 -51.11 6.36 0.24
CA GLU A 102 -51.96 6.41 1.43
C GLU A 102 -53.12 7.40 1.27
N LYS A 103 -52.84 8.59 0.73
CA LYS A 103 -53.89 9.59 0.44
C LYS A 103 -54.93 9.07 -0.54
N LEU A 104 -54.54 8.22 -1.49
CA LEU A 104 -55.45 7.62 -2.46
C LEU A 104 -56.38 6.59 -1.79
N ASP A 105 -55.81 5.75 -0.91
CA ASP A 105 -56.56 4.74 -0.14
C ASP A 105 -57.61 5.39 0.79
N GLU A 106 -57.26 6.53 1.42
CA GLU A 106 -58.20 7.30 2.23
C GLU A 106 -59.39 7.82 1.41
N ILE A 107 -59.12 8.36 0.22
CA ILE A 107 -60.17 8.82 -0.71
C ILE A 107 -61.06 7.65 -1.13
N GLU A 108 -60.49 6.48 -1.44
CA GLU A 108 -61.25 5.30 -1.85
C GLU A 108 -62.20 4.81 -0.74
N LYS A 109 -61.75 4.81 0.53
CA LYS A 109 -62.59 4.48 1.68
C LYS A 109 -63.79 5.43 1.80
N LEU A 110 -63.55 6.74 1.71
CA LEU A 110 -64.62 7.74 1.77
C LEU A 110 -65.64 7.57 0.63
N LEU A 111 -65.17 7.21 -0.57
CA LEU A 111 -66.02 7.01 -1.74
C LEU A 111 -66.95 5.78 -1.56
N LYS A 112 -66.43 4.70 -0.97
CA LYS A 112 -67.22 3.52 -0.59
C LYS A 112 -68.28 3.83 0.47
N GLU A 113 -67.95 4.65 1.47
CA GLU A 113 -68.93 5.09 2.49
C GLU A 113 -70.05 5.95 1.92
N ILE A 114 -69.75 6.82 0.95
CA ILE A 114 -70.75 7.62 0.24
C ILE A 114 -71.68 6.71 -0.58
N GLN A 115 -71.13 5.72 -1.28
CA GLN A 115 -71.91 4.79 -2.11
C GLN A 115 -72.81 3.84 -1.30
N ALA A 116 -72.47 3.59 -0.04
CA ALA A 116 -73.23 2.72 0.86
C ALA A 116 -74.37 3.43 1.62
N LYS A 117 -74.45 4.78 1.54
CA LYS A 117 -75.54 5.61 2.09
C LYS A 117 -76.61 5.90 1.05
#